data_AF-A0A8K1C8Q8-F1
#
_entry.id   AF-A0A8K1C8Q8-F1
#
_cell.length_a   1.000
_cell.length_b   1.000
_cell.length_c   1.000
_cell.angle_alpha   90.00
_cell.angle_beta   90.00
_cell.angle_gamma   90.00
#
_symmetry.space_group_name_H-M   'P 1'
#
loop_
_entity.id
_entity.type
_entity.pdbx_description
1 polymer ?
#
loop_
_entity_poly.entity_id
_entity_poly.type
_entity_poly.pdbx_seq_one_letter_code
_entity_poly.pdbx_strand_id
1 'polypeptide(L)'
;MVVKLFCAVVGVGSVFSVDIDICETVDDLKDKIKEKQGYGFPASELKLYLSREGDTWLNLQDDELEKLKNGEISDRIKNLMRRELLLKETRNLNNDAYFSKTFERAEDDIHVLVELPSAFRVPSIQQTGLRLVRGSIVNALNTKGVRCRLYRLAGLYLGYYDPAHRSDDNDRAFWDDDKTLRVHVLFKTEDNALQFENALRDEKLTIGSPLYGQVVMTTVDQHEGSPSSLRRVYYDDYEPQESESPQDTMSSISLASSNVTIVDSSTEEFRYQRIEHERYFMPYGKAESCHLVSKKKCNDDKREYGKYNRDPNNRLALSREMHGFYDSLSYQFPIVSMTPGAVEKNQSINDRYEVEVFVKVLDAQCKDRVFSRLKEGATQTNDPLVMKTFVHVKDPETFCFCLRWKHEDNDAQWSSFLSMVPAVD
;
A
#
# COMPACT_ATOMS: atom_id res chain seq x y z
N MET A 1 8.04 36.13 -7.43
CA MET A 1 7.35 36.09 -6.12
C MET A 1 6.52 34.84 -6.08
N VAL A 2 6.85 33.90 -5.19
CA VAL A 2 6.10 32.64 -5.08
C VAL A 2 4.81 32.88 -4.31
N VAL A 3 3.69 32.54 -4.93
CA VAL A 3 2.35 32.63 -4.38
C VAL A 3 1.73 31.24 -4.30
N LYS A 4 0.82 31.06 -3.34
CA LYS A 4 0.07 29.82 -3.15
C LYS A 4 -1.34 29.99 -3.71
N LEU A 5 -1.60 29.40 -4.88
CA LEU A 5 -2.91 29.41 -5.54
C LEU A 5 -3.71 28.19 -5.13
N PHE A 6 -5.03 28.34 -4.97
CA PHE A 6 -5.95 27.22 -4.78
C PHE A 6 -6.68 26.90 -6.07
N CYS A 7 -6.60 25.64 -6.48
CA CYS A 7 -7.18 25.11 -7.69
C CYS A 7 -8.33 24.16 -7.33
N ALA A 8 -9.44 24.26 -8.06
CA ALA A 8 -10.57 23.35 -7.93
C ALA A 8 -10.80 22.59 -9.24
N VAL A 9 -10.90 21.27 -9.17
CA VAL A 9 -11.13 20.41 -10.34
C VAL A 9 -12.61 20.25 -10.59
N VAL A 10 -13.05 20.68 -11.77
CA VAL A 10 -14.47 20.67 -12.14
C VAL A 10 -14.92 19.25 -12.47
N GLY A 11 -16.06 18.84 -11.92
CA GLY A 11 -16.64 17.50 -12.09
C GLY A 11 -16.05 16.41 -11.18
N VAL A 12 -14.95 16.71 -10.48
CA VAL A 12 -14.31 15.82 -9.49
C VAL A 12 -14.48 16.37 -8.08
N GLY A 13 -14.51 17.70 -7.95
CA GLY A 13 -14.70 18.33 -6.66
C GLY A 13 -13.47 18.39 -5.78
N SER A 14 -12.31 18.00 -6.31
CA SER A 14 -11.02 18.08 -5.61
C SER A 14 -10.53 19.53 -5.56
N VAL A 15 -10.14 19.99 -4.37
CA VAL A 15 -9.49 21.29 -4.16
C VAL A 15 -8.11 21.08 -3.58
N PHE A 16 -7.11 21.75 -4.15
CA PHE A 16 -5.73 21.66 -3.71
C PHE A 16 -5.01 22.97 -3.95
N SER A 17 -3.87 23.15 -3.28
CA SER A 17 -3.02 24.34 -3.47
C SER A 17 -1.83 24.05 -4.37
N VAL A 18 -1.31 25.04 -5.07
CA VAL A 18 -0.09 24.97 -5.88
C VAL A 18 0.78 26.19 -5.57
N ASP A 19 2.06 25.96 -5.33
CA ASP A 19 3.04 27.03 -5.11
C ASP A 19 3.70 27.39 -6.45
N ILE A 20 3.57 28.65 -6.88
CA ILE A 20 4.02 29.09 -8.20
C ILE A 20 4.58 30.51 -8.17
N ASP A 21 5.62 30.80 -8.93
CA ASP A 21 6.05 32.19 -9.11
C ASP A 21 5.07 32.91 -10.02
N ILE A 22 4.52 34.04 -9.57
CA ILE A 22 3.54 34.80 -10.36
C ILE A 22 4.12 35.35 -11.69
N CYS A 23 5.45 35.36 -11.85
CA CYS A 23 6.11 35.66 -13.11
C CYS A 23 6.12 34.49 -14.11
N GLU A 24 5.81 33.26 -13.68
CA GLU A 24 5.67 32.09 -14.55
C GLU A 24 4.41 32.19 -15.42
N THR A 25 4.35 31.32 -16.43
CA THR A 25 3.28 31.26 -17.42
C THR A 25 2.12 30.38 -16.96
N VAL A 26 0.99 30.47 -17.67
CA VAL A 26 -0.12 29.53 -17.49
C VAL A 26 0.29 28.10 -17.85
N ASP A 27 1.23 27.91 -18.78
CA ASP A 27 1.76 26.58 -19.14
C ASP A 27 2.51 25.95 -17.96
N ASP A 28 3.39 26.71 -17.30
CA ASP A 28 4.11 26.28 -16.09
C ASP A 28 3.12 25.90 -14.95
N LEU A 29 2.00 26.62 -14.84
CA LEU A 29 0.93 26.28 -13.90
C LEU A 29 0.25 24.95 -14.22
N LYS A 30 0.00 24.66 -15.51
CA LYS A 30 -0.57 23.38 -15.94
C LYS A 30 0.37 22.22 -15.59
N ASP A 31 1.68 22.39 -15.81
CA ASP A 31 2.68 21.38 -15.45
C ASP A 31 2.70 21.10 -13.94
N LYS A 32 2.69 22.15 -13.11
CA LYS A 32 2.63 21.98 -11.64
C LYS A 32 1.34 21.32 -11.16
N ILE A 33 0.20 21.65 -11.78
CA ILE A 33 -1.08 20.99 -11.47
C ILE A 33 -1.01 19.50 -11.82
N LYS A 34 -0.50 19.17 -13.01
CA LYS A 34 -0.38 17.79 -13.47
C LYS A 34 0.54 16.98 -12.56
N GLU A 35 1.72 17.51 -12.24
CA GLU A 35 2.69 16.86 -11.34
C GLU A 35 2.07 16.61 -9.97
N LYS A 36 1.40 17.62 -9.39
CA LYS A 36 0.81 17.53 -8.07
C LYS A 36 -0.36 16.54 -7.98
N GLN A 37 -1.15 16.41 -9.04
CA GLN A 37 -2.28 15.49 -9.10
C GLN A 37 -1.91 14.11 -9.67
N GLY A 38 -0.68 13.91 -10.14
CA GLY A 38 -0.23 12.64 -10.72
C GLY A 38 -0.99 12.26 -12.00
N TYR A 39 -1.44 13.23 -12.78
CA TYR A 39 -2.20 12.95 -14.01
C TYR A 39 -1.32 12.31 -15.09
N GLY A 40 -1.82 11.21 -15.67
CA GLY A 40 -1.11 10.43 -16.70
C GLY A 40 -1.20 10.98 -18.13
N PHE A 41 -1.82 12.15 -18.33
CA PHE A 41 -1.98 12.79 -19.64
C PHE A 41 -1.13 14.08 -19.76
N PRO A 42 -0.87 14.58 -20.98
CA PRO A 42 -0.10 15.82 -21.19
C PRO A 42 -0.73 17.04 -20.51
N ALA A 43 0.08 17.88 -19.86
CA ALA A 43 -0.42 19.07 -19.15
C ALA A 43 -1.15 20.05 -20.09
N SER A 44 -0.76 20.08 -21.36
CA SER A 44 -1.40 20.87 -22.42
C SER A 44 -2.90 20.56 -22.59
N GLU A 45 -3.37 19.39 -22.17
CA GLU A 45 -4.77 19.01 -22.24
C GLU A 45 -5.63 19.62 -21.11
N LEU A 46 -5.00 20.16 -20.07
CA LEU A 46 -5.71 20.92 -19.03
C LEU A 46 -6.21 22.25 -19.59
N LYS A 47 -7.44 22.61 -19.22
CA LYS A 47 -7.99 23.94 -19.45
C LYS A 47 -8.18 24.65 -18.11
N LEU A 48 -7.63 25.85 -17.99
CA LEU A 48 -7.64 26.63 -16.77
C LEU A 48 -8.49 27.89 -16.95
N TYR A 49 -9.29 28.22 -15.95
CA TYR A 49 -10.12 29.42 -15.89
C TYR A 49 -9.90 30.12 -14.56
N LEU A 50 -10.07 31.44 -14.52
CA LEU A 50 -10.14 32.14 -13.23
C LEU A 50 -11.49 31.88 -12.58
N SER A 51 -11.46 31.68 -11.27
CA SER A 51 -12.65 31.47 -10.45
C SER A 51 -13.21 32.79 -9.91
N ARG A 52 -13.12 33.90 -10.65
CA ARG A 52 -13.65 35.20 -10.23
C ARG A 52 -14.67 35.79 -11.18
N GLU A 53 -15.64 36.48 -10.62
CA GLU A 53 -16.59 37.31 -11.35
C GLU A 53 -16.32 38.78 -10.98
N GLY A 54 -15.80 39.56 -11.94
CA GLY A 54 -15.25 40.88 -11.62
C GLY A 54 -14.07 40.75 -10.66
N ASP A 55 -14.16 41.40 -9.50
CA ASP A 55 -13.12 41.42 -8.47
C ASP A 55 -13.37 40.41 -7.32
N THR A 56 -14.42 39.59 -7.43
CA THR A 56 -14.80 38.64 -6.37
C THR A 56 -14.43 37.21 -6.76
N TRP A 57 -13.58 36.57 -5.95
CA TRP A 57 -13.22 35.15 -6.09
C TRP A 57 -14.32 34.22 -5.56
N LEU A 58 -14.35 32.99 -6.08
CA LEU A 58 -15.10 31.89 -5.47
C LEU A 58 -14.45 31.52 -4.14
N ASN A 59 -15.24 31.29 -3.09
CA ASN A 59 -14.74 31.01 -1.75
C ASN A 59 -15.13 29.59 -1.27
N LEU A 60 -14.31 28.98 -0.40
CA LEU A 60 -14.52 27.63 0.14
C LEU A 60 -15.79 27.50 0.99
N GLN A 61 -16.31 28.61 1.52
CA GLN A 61 -17.52 28.65 2.34
C GLN A 61 -18.80 28.77 1.50
N ASP A 62 -18.70 28.91 0.17
CA ASP A 62 -19.87 28.92 -0.71
C ASP A 62 -20.47 27.51 -0.80
N ASP A 63 -21.80 27.40 -0.69
CA ASP A 63 -22.57 26.15 -0.93
C ASP A 63 -22.25 25.52 -2.31
N GLU A 64 -21.71 26.32 -3.24
CA GLU A 64 -21.29 25.89 -4.57
C GLU A 64 -20.08 24.96 -4.55
N LEU A 65 -19.19 25.06 -3.57
CA LEU A 65 -18.06 24.15 -3.48
C LEU A 65 -18.49 22.76 -3.01
N GLU A 66 -19.46 22.67 -2.10
CA GLU A 66 -20.04 21.39 -1.71
C GLU A 66 -20.78 20.74 -2.89
N LYS A 67 -21.45 21.54 -3.73
CA LYS A 67 -22.01 21.05 -5.01
C LYS A 67 -20.92 20.57 -5.97
N LEU A 68 -19.82 21.32 -6.11
CA LEU A 68 -18.67 20.93 -6.94
C LEU A 68 -18.01 19.63 -6.42
N LYS A 69 -17.86 19.47 -5.09
CA LYS A 69 -17.43 18.24 -4.39
C LYS A 69 -18.32 17.06 -4.71
N ASN A 70 -19.62 17.30 -4.84
CA ASN A 70 -20.61 16.29 -5.21
C ASN A 70 -20.73 16.07 -6.73
N GLY A 71 -19.90 16.73 -7.54
CA GLY A 71 -19.93 16.61 -9.01
C GLY A 71 -21.05 17.40 -9.69
N GLU A 72 -21.77 18.22 -8.95
CA GLU A 72 -22.80 19.12 -9.46
C GLU A 72 -22.17 20.44 -9.94
N ILE A 73 -22.33 20.76 -11.23
CA ILE A 73 -21.80 22.00 -11.81
C ILE A 73 -22.92 23.04 -11.84
N SER A 74 -22.82 24.07 -11.00
CA SER A 74 -23.78 25.18 -10.95
C SER A 74 -23.69 26.04 -12.23
N ASP A 75 -24.75 26.79 -12.54
CA ASP A 75 -24.75 27.69 -13.69
C ASP A 75 -23.75 28.85 -13.52
N ARG A 76 -23.42 29.24 -12.29
CA ARG A 76 -22.34 30.19 -11.99
C ARG A 76 -20.98 29.64 -12.42
N ILE A 77 -20.66 28.38 -12.07
CA ILE A 77 -19.41 27.73 -12.50
C ILE A 77 -19.38 27.56 -14.02
N LYS A 78 -20.49 27.16 -14.65
CA LYS A 78 -20.57 27.09 -16.13
C LYS A 78 -20.31 28.45 -16.79
N ASN A 79 -20.77 29.54 -16.18
CA ASN A 79 -20.53 30.89 -16.70
C ASN A 79 -19.07 31.33 -16.58
N LEU A 80 -18.35 30.87 -15.56
CA LEU A 80 -16.91 31.13 -15.40
C LEU A 80 -16.05 30.29 -16.37
N MET A 81 -16.57 29.16 -16.84
CA MET A 81 -15.87 28.24 -17.75
C MET A 81 -16.18 28.48 -19.23
N ARG A 82 -16.57 29.70 -19.60
CA ARG A 82 -16.79 30.06 -21.00
C ARG A 82 -15.47 30.05 -21.75
N ARG A 83 -15.49 29.60 -23.01
CA ARG A 83 -14.30 29.50 -23.87
C ARG A 83 -13.50 30.81 -23.99
N GLU A 84 -14.18 31.95 -23.88
CA GLU A 84 -13.58 33.29 -23.93
C GLU A 84 -12.75 33.64 -22.68
N LEU A 85 -13.02 32.97 -21.56
CA LEU A 85 -12.36 33.15 -20.27
C LEU A 85 -11.20 32.15 -20.05
N LEU A 86 -10.91 31.32 -21.06
CA LEU A 86 -9.81 30.38 -21.00
C LEU A 86 -8.47 31.11 -20.84
N LEU A 87 -7.70 30.71 -19.85
CA LEU A 87 -6.35 31.23 -19.63
C LEU A 87 -5.43 30.83 -20.79
N LYS A 88 -4.82 31.84 -21.43
CA LYS A 88 -3.84 31.65 -22.50
C LYS A 88 -2.51 31.16 -21.95
N GLU A 89 -2.02 30.05 -22.49
CA GLU A 89 -0.81 29.33 -22.07
C GLU A 89 0.43 30.23 -22.05
N THR A 90 0.58 31.08 -23.08
CA THR A 90 1.74 31.96 -23.27
C THR A 90 1.74 33.22 -22.41
N ARG A 91 0.68 33.46 -21.60
CA ARG A 91 0.60 34.65 -20.75
C ARG A 91 1.12 34.35 -19.34
N ASN A 92 1.85 35.31 -18.79
CA ASN A 92 2.29 35.27 -17.40
C ASN A 92 1.12 35.46 -16.44
N LEU A 93 1.21 34.84 -15.27
CA LEU A 93 0.18 34.90 -14.23
C LEU A 93 0.02 36.30 -13.62
N ASN A 94 1.10 37.09 -13.59
CA ASN A 94 1.10 38.48 -13.13
C ASN A 94 0.47 39.49 -14.10
N ASN A 95 -0.12 39.03 -15.20
CA ASN A 95 -0.90 39.89 -16.09
C ASN A 95 -2.09 40.48 -15.32
N ASP A 96 -2.40 41.76 -15.56
CA ASP A 96 -3.50 42.46 -14.88
C ASP A 96 -4.88 41.85 -15.18
N ALA A 97 -5.03 41.16 -16.32
CA ALA A 97 -6.24 40.39 -16.61
C ALA A 97 -6.37 39.12 -15.77
N TYR A 98 -5.28 38.67 -15.14
CA TYR A 98 -5.22 37.46 -14.31
C TYR A 98 -5.09 37.82 -12.83
N PHE A 99 -3.91 37.65 -12.23
CA PHE A 99 -3.68 37.91 -10.81
C PHE A 99 -3.10 39.30 -10.53
N SER A 100 -2.55 39.99 -11.55
CA SER A 100 -1.75 41.20 -11.43
C SER A 100 -0.45 41.02 -10.62
N LYS A 101 0.42 42.03 -10.60
CA LYS A 101 1.66 42.01 -9.80
C LYS A 101 1.44 42.26 -8.31
N THR A 102 0.32 42.87 -7.94
CA THR A 102 -0.06 43.21 -6.57
C THR A 102 -1.02 42.18 -5.97
N PHE A 103 -1.01 40.96 -6.51
CA PHE A 103 -1.88 39.90 -6.04
C PHE A 103 -1.62 39.60 -4.56
N GLU A 104 -2.66 39.76 -3.75
CA GLU A 104 -2.68 39.32 -2.36
C GLU A 104 -3.77 38.28 -2.18
N ARG A 105 -3.41 37.18 -1.50
CA ARG A 105 -4.32 36.08 -1.24
C ARG A 105 -5.23 36.42 -0.07
N ALA A 106 -6.53 36.21 -0.23
CA ALA A 106 -7.45 36.09 0.91
C ALA A 106 -7.55 34.63 1.38
N GLU A 107 -7.95 34.45 2.64
CA GLU A 107 -8.27 33.11 3.15
C GLU A 107 -9.50 32.55 2.42
N ASP A 108 -9.51 31.23 2.25
CA ASP A 108 -10.61 30.48 1.63
C ASP A 108 -10.93 30.76 0.16
N ASP A 109 -10.18 31.62 -0.54
CA ASP A 109 -10.42 31.86 -1.97
C ASP A 109 -9.90 30.71 -2.85
N ILE A 110 -10.74 30.27 -3.78
CA ILE A 110 -10.36 29.47 -4.95
C ILE A 110 -9.95 30.45 -6.04
N HIS A 111 -8.83 30.16 -6.69
CA HIS A 111 -8.16 31.04 -7.64
C HIS A 111 -8.26 30.54 -9.09
N VAL A 112 -8.29 29.21 -9.27
CA VAL A 112 -8.27 28.58 -10.59
C VAL A 112 -9.27 27.43 -10.65
N LEU A 113 -10.09 27.40 -11.69
CA LEU A 113 -10.89 26.23 -12.07
C LEU A 113 -10.12 25.39 -13.10
N VAL A 114 -10.03 24.09 -12.84
CA VAL A 114 -9.33 23.12 -13.68
C VAL A 114 -10.35 22.21 -14.36
N GLU A 115 -10.42 22.27 -15.68
CA GLU A 115 -11.20 21.36 -16.51
C GLU A 115 -10.27 20.28 -17.10
N LEU A 116 -10.66 19.03 -16.90
CA LEU A 116 -9.94 17.86 -17.38
C LEU A 116 -10.37 17.52 -18.82
N PRO A 117 -9.48 16.92 -19.63
CA PRO A 117 -9.82 16.54 -20.99
C PRO A 117 -10.97 15.52 -21.02
N SER A 118 -11.86 15.62 -22.00
CA SER A 118 -13.06 14.76 -22.08
C SER A 118 -12.74 13.26 -22.21
N ALA A 119 -11.53 12.91 -22.68
CA ALA A 119 -11.02 11.55 -22.73
C ALA A 119 -10.52 11.05 -21.35
N PHE A 120 -10.16 11.96 -20.46
CA PHE A 120 -9.89 11.66 -19.07
C PHE A 120 -11.23 11.53 -18.34
N ARG A 121 -11.77 10.31 -18.40
CA ARG A 121 -12.79 9.88 -17.46
C ARG A 121 -12.15 9.85 -16.08
N VAL A 122 -12.30 10.97 -15.37
CA VAL A 122 -12.50 10.88 -13.93
C VAL A 122 -13.63 9.86 -13.73
N PRO A 123 -13.54 8.93 -12.76
CA PRO A 123 -14.73 8.22 -12.33
C PRO A 123 -15.75 9.28 -11.88
N SER A 124 -16.64 9.67 -12.79
CA SER A 124 -17.66 10.65 -12.52
C SER A 124 -18.59 10.04 -11.48
N ILE A 125 -18.94 10.83 -10.47
CA ILE A 125 -20.01 10.56 -9.50
C ILE A 125 -21.38 10.72 -10.23
N GLN A 126 -21.52 10.10 -11.41
CA GLN A 126 -22.72 10.11 -12.24
C GLN A 126 -23.11 8.69 -12.64
N GLN A 127 -23.14 7.79 -11.66
CA GLN A 127 -24.12 6.72 -11.68
C GLN A 127 -24.99 6.87 -10.45
N THR A 128 -26.07 7.61 -10.63
CA THR A 128 -27.14 7.83 -9.65
C THR A 128 -27.99 6.56 -9.51
N GLY A 129 -27.34 5.46 -9.14
CA GLY A 129 -27.97 4.21 -8.78
C GLY A 129 -27.07 3.52 -7.79
N LEU A 130 -27.63 3.12 -6.65
CA LEU A 130 -26.89 2.28 -5.72
C LEU A 130 -26.49 1.00 -6.47
N ARG A 131 -25.28 0.55 -6.24
CA ARG A 131 -24.78 -0.73 -6.77
C ARG A 131 -24.77 -1.71 -5.62
N LEU A 132 -25.41 -2.85 -5.83
CA LEU A 132 -25.45 -3.91 -4.84
C LEU A 132 -24.48 -5.00 -5.26
N VAL A 133 -23.51 -5.30 -4.40
CA VAL A 133 -22.68 -6.48 -4.56
C VAL A 133 -23.30 -7.61 -3.76
N ARG A 134 -23.74 -8.65 -4.47
CA ARG A 134 -24.18 -9.92 -3.89
C ARG A 134 -23.08 -10.94 -4.03
N GLY A 135 -22.91 -11.76 -3.01
CA GLY A 135 -21.98 -12.87 -3.08
C GLY A 135 -22.32 -14.02 -2.18
N SER A 136 -21.64 -15.12 -2.43
CA SER A 136 -21.75 -16.35 -1.67
C SER A 136 -20.37 -16.98 -1.54
N ILE A 137 -20.01 -17.35 -0.31
CA ILE A 137 -18.73 -17.98 0.02
C ILE A 137 -19.04 -19.31 0.69
N VAL A 138 -18.78 -20.40 -0.01
CA VAL A 138 -18.99 -21.76 0.51
C VAL A 138 -17.90 -22.10 1.52
N ASN A 139 -18.23 -22.83 2.59
CA ASN A 139 -17.28 -23.29 3.63
C ASN A 139 -16.68 -22.17 4.51
N ALA A 140 -17.23 -20.95 4.45
CA ALA A 140 -16.75 -19.81 5.23
C ALA A 140 -16.78 -20.06 6.76
N LEU A 141 -17.79 -20.77 7.26
CA LEU A 141 -17.94 -21.13 8.67
C LEU A 141 -16.76 -21.92 9.26
N ASN A 142 -16.07 -22.72 8.43
CA ASN A 142 -14.94 -23.52 8.87
C ASN A 142 -13.60 -22.78 8.76
N THR A 143 -13.62 -21.54 8.26
CA THR A 143 -12.41 -20.78 7.96
C THR A 143 -12.37 -19.49 8.78
N LYS A 144 -11.45 -19.44 9.74
CA LYS A 144 -11.29 -18.29 10.64
C LYS A 144 -10.93 -17.03 9.87
N GLY A 145 -11.45 -15.89 10.32
CA GLY A 145 -11.07 -14.58 9.77
C GLY A 145 -11.75 -14.17 8.46
N VAL A 146 -12.59 -15.02 7.84
CA VAL A 146 -13.31 -14.68 6.61
C VAL A 146 -14.21 -13.45 6.82
N ARG A 147 -15.11 -13.47 7.80
CA ARG A 147 -15.99 -12.32 8.10
C ARG A 147 -15.21 -11.05 8.46
N CYS A 148 -14.16 -11.19 9.27
CA CYS A 148 -13.24 -10.10 9.61
C CYS A 148 -12.65 -9.45 8.34
N ARG A 149 -12.20 -10.26 7.38
CA ARG A 149 -11.66 -9.78 6.11
C ARG A 149 -12.72 -9.07 5.28
N LEU A 150 -13.94 -9.61 5.22
CA LEU A 150 -15.05 -9.01 4.49
C LEU A 150 -15.47 -7.65 5.05
N TYR A 151 -15.58 -7.51 6.37
CA TYR A 151 -15.85 -6.21 7.01
C TYR A 151 -14.75 -5.19 6.73
N ARG A 152 -13.47 -5.61 6.75
CA ARG A 152 -12.36 -4.73 6.38
C ARG A 152 -12.44 -4.29 4.92
N LEU A 153 -12.74 -5.20 3.99
CA LEU A 153 -12.86 -4.87 2.57
C LEU A 153 -14.07 -3.97 2.30
N ALA A 154 -15.23 -4.26 2.88
CA ALA A 154 -16.42 -3.43 2.72
C ALA A 154 -16.18 -2.00 3.26
N GLY A 155 -15.52 -1.87 4.40
CA GLY A 155 -15.12 -0.56 4.92
C GLY A 155 -14.11 0.17 4.01
N LEU A 156 -13.09 -0.54 3.53
CA LEU A 156 -12.05 0.01 2.65
C LEU A 156 -12.63 0.59 1.35
N TYR A 157 -13.60 -0.11 0.76
CA TYR A 157 -14.25 0.29 -0.49
C TYR A 157 -15.54 1.08 -0.28
N LEU A 158 -15.75 1.65 0.92
CA LEU A 158 -16.87 2.56 1.22
C LEU A 158 -18.25 1.92 1.02
N GLY A 159 -18.43 0.68 1.48
CA GLY A 159 -19.69 -0.06 1.47
C GLY A 159 -20.70 0.45 2.50
N TYR A 160 -21.98 0.18 2.23
CA TYR A 160 -23.13 0.54 3.06
C TYR A 160 -24.03 -0.67 3.29
N TYR A 161 -24.71 -0.67 4.43
CA TYR A 161 -25.78 -1.63 4.70
C TYR A 161 -27.00 -1.32 3.83
N ASP A 162 -27.74 -2.36 3.47
CA ASP A 162 -29.05 -2.23 2.82
C ASP A 162 -30.15 -2.05 3.89
N PRO A 163 -30.80 -0.87 3.97
CA PRO A 163 -31.89 -0.64 4.91
C PRO A 163 -33.10 -1.57 4.69
N ALA A 164 -33.27 -2.08 3.46
CA ALA A 164 -34.33 -3.04 3.14
C ALA A 164 -33.99 -4.46 3.63
N HIS A 165 -32.76 -4.71 4.08
CA HIS A 165 -32.26 -6.00 4.52
C HIS A 165 -31.86 -6.00 6.01
N ARG A 166 -32.81 -5.61 6.87
CA ARG A 166 -32.69 -5.68 8.33
C ARG A 166 -33.39 -6.92 8.88
N SER A 167 -32.76 -7.59 9.84
CA SER A 167 -33.36 -8.67 10.62
C SER A 167 -33.10 -8.40 12.10
N ASP A 168 -34.15 -8.48 12.93
CA ASP A 168 -34.07 -8.26 14.39
C ASP A 168 -33.43 -6.92 14.79
N ASP A 169 -33.79 -5.84 14.08
CA ASP A 169 -33.25 -4.47 14.22
C ASP A 169 -31.73 -4.31 13.97
N ASN A 170 -31.04 -5.36 13.51
CA ASN A 170 -29.62 -5.30 13.13
C ASN A 170 -29.44 -5.21 11.61
N ASP A 171 -28.57 -4.29 11.19
CA ASP A 171 -28.12 -4.19 9.81
C ASP A 171 -27.20 -5.39 9.48
N ARG A 172 -27.47 -6.11 8.38
CA ARG A 172 -26.68 -7.30 7.99
C ARG A 172 -26.06 -7.12 6.61
N ALA A 173 -24.73 -6.98 6.56
CA ALA A 173 -23.95 -7.00 5.33
C ALA A 173 -23.47 -8.42 4.99
N PHE A 174 -23.28 -9.26 6.02
CA PHE A 174 -22.81 -10.62 5.91
C PHE A 174 -23.58 -11.50 6.90
N TRP A 175 -24.06 -12.65 6.46
CA TRP A 175 -24.76 -13.62 7.32
C TRP A 175 -24.61 -15.03 6.77
N ASP A 176 -24.71 -16.03 7.64
CA ASP A 176 -24.72 -17.42 7.20
C ASP A 176 -26.11 -17.84 6.75
N ASP A 177 -26.12 -18.54 5.63
CA ASP A 177 -27.27 -19.23 5.05
C ASP A 177 -26.83 -20.68 4.86
N ASP A 178 -27.23 -21.54 5.81
CA ASP A 178 -26.76 -22.92 6.00
C ASP A 178 -25.23 -23.07 6.15
N LYS A 179 -24.53 -23.36 5.04
CA LYS A 179 -23.07 -23.56 4.98
C LYS A 179 -22.37 -22.51 4.11
N THR A 180 -23.11 -21.47 3.75
CA THR A 180 -22.69 -20.46 2.79
C THR A 180 -22.80 -19.09 3.44
N LEU A 181 -21.69 -18.38 3.52
CA LEU A 181 -21.70 -17.00 3.96
C LEU A 181 -22.17 -16.12 2.80
N ARG A 182 -23.26 -15.39 3.02
CA ARG A 182 -23.80 -14.42 2.07
C ARG A 182 -23.11 -13.08 2.23
N VAL A 183 -22.91 -12.41 1.11
CA VAL A 183 -22.39 -11.04 1.01
C VAL A 183 -23.47 -10.19 0.38
N HIS A 184 -23.82 -9.06 1.01
CA HIS A 184 -24.77 -8.09 0.50
C HIS A 184 -24.36 -6.68 0.94
N VAL A 185 -23.68 -5.95 0.05
CA VAL A 185 -23.13 -4.63 0.38
C VAL A 185 -23.52 -3.62 -0.70
N LEU A 186 -24.08 -2.49 -0.30
CA LEU A 186 -24.41 -1.38 -1.19
C LEU A 186 -23.24 -0.44 -1.38
N PHE A 187 -23.12 0.13 -2.57
CA PHE A 187 -22.12 1.12 -2.93
C PHE A 187 -22.79 2.28 -3.67
N LYS A 188 -22.34 3.50 -3.38
CA LYS A 188 -22.82 4.70 -4.07
C LYS A 188 -22.25 4.87 -5.48
N THR A 189 -21.15 4.18 -5.79
CA THR A 189 -20.48 4.24 -7.09
C THR A 189 -20.26 2.83 -7.63
N GLU A 190 -20.32 2.67 -8.96
CA GLU A 190 -19.97 1.41 -9.64
C GLU A 190 -18.50 1.08 -9.51
N ASP A 191 -17.62 2.08 -9.53
CA ASP A 191 -16.19 1.87 -9.34
C ASP A 191 -15.89 1.20 -7.99
N ASN A 192 -16.46 1.68 -6.88
CA ASN A 192 -16.25 1.04 -5.57
C ASN A 192 -16.83 -0.38 -5.52
N ALA A 193 -17.99 -0.60 -6.13
CA ALA A 193 -18.61 -1.92 -6.19
C ALA A 193 -17.73 -2.91 -6.97
N LEU A 194 -17.21 -2.50 -8.13
CA LEU A 194 -16.31 -3.30 -8.96
C LEU A 194 -14.95 -3.52 -8.29
N GLN A 195 -14.40 -2.51 -7.60
CA GLN A 195 -13.15 -2.65 -6.85
C GLN A 195 -13.31 -3.59 -5.66
N PHE A 196 -14.42 -3.51 -4.91
CA PHE A 196 -14.74 -4.47 -3.87
C PHE A 196 -14.91 -5.89 -4.44
N GLU A 197 -15.61 -6.04 -5.57
CA GLU A 197 -15.76 -7.32 -6.25
C GLU A 197 -14.39 -7.90 -6.67
N ASN A 198 -13.56 -7.09 -7.32
CA ASN A 198 -12.21 -7.47 -7.72
C ASN A 198 -11.37 -7.89 -6.51
N ALA A 199 -11.42 -7.13 -5.41
CA ALA A 199 -10.71 -7.48 -4.19
C ALA A 199 -11.18 -8.83 -3.63
N LEU A 200 -12.48 -9.12 -3.58
CA LEU A 200 -12.98 -10.44 -3.18
C LEU A 200 -12.48 -11.57 -4.08
N ARG A 201 -12.37 -11.30 -5.40
CA ARG A 201 -11.86 -12.26 -6.38
C ARG A 201 -10.36 -12.46 -6.27
N ASP A 202 -9.59 -11.45 -5.93
CA ASP A 202 -8.13 -11.54 -5.76
C ASP A 202 -7.75 -12.21 -4.45
N GLU A 203 -8.50 -11.96 -3.38
CA GLU A 203 -8.30 -12.57 -2.07
C GLU A 203 -8.38 -14.10 -2.13
N LYS A 204 -9.21 -14.67 -3.01
CA LYS A 204 -9.28 -16.13 -3.20
C LYS A 204 -8.00 -16.72 -3.79
N LEU A 205 -7.18 -15.91 -4.46
CA LEU A 205 -5.90 -16.28 -5.07
C LEU A 205 -4.70 -15.85 -4.22
N THR A 206 -4.92 -14.98 -3.23
CA THR A 206 -3.85 -14.39 -2.41
C THR A 206 -3.45 -15.32 -1.28
N ILE A 207 -2.23 -15.87 -1.36
CA ILE A 207 -1.65 -16.71 -0.30
C ILE A 207 -1.59 -15.91 1.01
N GLY A 208 -2.18 -16.45 2.07
CA GLY A 208 -2.29 -15.79 3.38
C GLY A 208 -3.58 -15.01 3.60
N SER A 209 -4.45 -14.90 2.59
CA SER A 209 -5.83 -14.46 2.80
C SER A 209 -6.67 -15.56 3.47
N PRO A 210 -7.58 -15.21 4.40
CA PRO A 210 -8.63 -16.13 4.86
C PRO A 210 -9.53 -16.68 3.74
N LEU A 211 -9.60 -15.98 2.60
CA LEU A 211 -10.39 -16.40 1.44
C LEU A 211 -9.61 -17.29 0.47
N TYR A 212 -8.31 -17.52 0.70
CA TYR A 212 -7.47 -18.31 -0.19
C TYR A 212 -8.04 -19.72 -0.41
N GLY A 213 -8.26 -20.08 -1.68
CA GLY A 213 -8.82 -21.38 -2.06
C GLY A 213 -10.33 -21.55 -1.80
N GLN A 214 -11.02 -20.52 -1.32
CA GLN A 214 -12.47 -20.57 -1.11
C GLN A 214 -13.24 -20.43 -2.43
N VAL A 215 -14.43 -21.04 -2.49
CA VAL A 215 -15.35 -20.86 -3.61
C VAL A 215 -16.15 -19.58 -3.37
N VAL A 216 -15.70 -18.50 -4.00
CA VAL A 216 -16.31 -17.16 -3.93
C VAL A 216 -17.04 -16.88 -5.24
N MET A 217 -18.34 -16.64 -5.16
CA MET A 217 -19.17 -16.15 -6.27
C MET A 217 -19.68 -14.75 -5.93
N THR A 218 -19.60 -13.84 -6.89
CA THR A 218 -20.05 -12.45 -6.72
C THR A 218 -20.77 -11.97 -7.97
N THR A 219 -21.74 -11.08 -7.79
CA THR A 219 -22.41 -10.31 -8.84
C THR A 219 -22.55 -8.86 -8.40
N VAL A 220 -22.51 -7.95 -9.37
CA VAL A 220 -22.75 -6.52 -9.15
C VAL A 220 -24.01 -6.15 -9.91
N ASP A 221 -25.04 -5.79 -9.17
CA ASP A 221 -26.37 -5.46 -9.70
C ASP A 221 -26.69 -3.98 -9.47
N GLN A 222 -27.53 -3.40 -10.34
CA GLN A 222 -28.13 -2.10 -10.07
C GLN A 222 -29.20 -2.25 -8.99
N HIS A 223 -29.21 -1.37 -8.01
CA HIS A 223 -30.15 -1.37 -6.89
C HIS A 223 -31.04 -0.12 -6.94
N GLU A 224 -32.35 -0.33 -6.90
CA GLU A 224 -33.38 0.72 -7.10
C GLU A 224 -33.73 1.50 -5.82
N GLY A 225 -32.99 1.29 -4.72
CA GLY A 225 -33.21 1.96 -3.43
C GLY A 225 -32.76 3.43 -3.40
N SER A 226 -33.42 4.25 -2.58
CA SER A 226 -33.02 5.65 -2.34
C SER A 226 -31.77 5.72 -1.44
N PRO A 227 -30.77 6.57 -1.75
CA PRO A 227 -29.56 6.74 -0.93
C PRO A 227 -29.78 7.52 0.38
N SER A 228 -30.98 8.05 0.60
CA SER A 228 -31.35 8.74 1.85
C SER A 228 -31.38 7.74 3.01
N SER A 229 -30.54 7.95 4.02
CA SER A 229 -30.37 7.14 5.25
C SER A 229 -29.59 5.82 5.15
N LEU A 230 -28.51 5.76 4.36
CA LEU A 230 -27.58 4.62 4.37
C LEU A 230 -26.58 4.69 5.54
N ARG A 231 -26.49 3.63 6.33
CA ARG A 231 -25.41 3.44 7.32
C ARG A 231 -24.20 2.82 6.65
N ARG A 232 -23.02 3.38 6.90
CA ARG A 232 -21.75 2.86 6.37
C ARG A 232 -21.34 1.59 7.12
N VAL A 233 -20.79 0.62 6.40
CA VAL A 233 -20.13 -0.55 6.98
C VAL A 233 -18.73 -0.14 7.40
N TYR A 234 -18.43 -0.27 8.68
CA TYR A 234 -17.10 -0.09 9.25
C TYR A 234 -16.53 -1.42 9.72
N TYR A 235 -15.21 -1.47 9.83
CA TYR A 235 -14.55 -2.61 10.45
C TYR A 235 -15.00 -2.78 11.92
N ASP A 236 -15.30 -1.69 12.61
CA ASP A 236 -15.78 -1.70 14.01
C ASP A 236 -17.18 -2.31 14.17
N ASP A 237 -17.92 -2.51 13.07
CA ASP A 237 -19.20 -3.24 13.09
C ASP A 237 -18.99 -4.76 13.15
N TYR A 238 -17.75 -5.26 13.02
CA TYR A 238 -17.41 -6.67 13.15
C TYR A 238 -17.33 -7.08 14.63
N GLU A 239 -18.23 -7.99 15.05
CA GLU A 239 -18.22 -8.56 16.40
C GLU A 239 -17.38 -9.85 16.46
N PRO A 240 -16.22 -9.85 17.12
CA PRO A 240 -15.31 -11.00 17.05
C PRO A 240 -15.67 -12.17 17.99
N GLN A 241 -16.58 -11.95 18.94
CA GLN A 241 -17.00 -12.96 19.93
C GLN A 241 -18.34 -13.63 19.57
N GLU A 242 -18.93 -13.28 18.42
CA GLU A 242 -20.16 -13.89 17.93
C GLU A 242 -19.88 -15.33 17.49
N SER A 243 -20.75 -16.28 17.88
CA SER A 243 -20.54 -17.73 17.70
C SER A 243 -20.41 -18.20 16.25
N GLU A 244 -20.92 -17.39 15.31
CA GLU A 244 -20.86 -17.64 13.86
C GLU A 244 -19.65 -16.96 13.18
N SER A 245 -18.85 -16.24 13.96
CA SER A 245 -17.76 -15.39 13.47
C SER A 245 -16.43 -15.80 14.13
N PRO A 246 -15.88 -17.01 13.87
CA PRO A 246 -14.65 -17.44 14.52
C PRO A 246 -13.51 -16.46 14.21
N GLN A 247 -13.15 -15.65 15.21
CA GLN A 247 -12.18 -14.58 15.09
C GLN A 247 -10.80 -15.15 14.79
N ASP A 248 -10.11 -14.43 13.93
CA ASP A 248 -8.66 -14.51 13.79
C ASP A 248 -8.04 -13.99 15.10
N THR A 249 -7.98 -14.86 16.12
CA THR A 249 -7.09 -14.62 17.26
C THR A 249 -5.68 -14.54 16.68
N MET A 250 -4.77 -13.72 17.21
CA MET A 250 -3.38 -13.69 16.67
C MET A 250 -2.66 -15.05 16.74
N SER A 251 -3.25 -16.06 17.40
CA SER A 251 -2.85 -17.48 17.35
C SER A 251 -3.40 -18.27 16.14
N SER A 252 -4.34 -17.68 15.41
CA SER A 252 -5.17 -18.28 14.34
C SER A 252 -4.90 -17.72 12.95
N ILE A 253 -4.03 -16.69 12.81
CA ILE A 253 -3.25 -16.56 11.57
C ILE A 253 -2.61 -17.91 11.46
N SER A 254 -3.11 -18.70 10.55
CA SER A 254 -2.50 -19.98 10.30
C SER A 254 -1.09 -19.63 9.84
N LEU A 255 -0.14 -19.90 10.74
CA LEU A 255 1.16 -20.49 10.49
C LEU A 255 1.15 -21.54 9.34
N ALA A 256 -0.01 -21.89 8.78
CA ALA A 256 -0.18 -22.63 7.54
C ALA A 256 0.02 -21.84 6.24
N SER A 257 0.31 -20.52 6.24
CA SER A 257 0.72 -19.84 4.99
C SER A 257 1.96 -18.95 5.07
N SER A 258 2.48 -18.66 6.26
CA SER A 258 3.87 -18.20 6.38
C SER A 258 4.58 -19.06 7.42
N ASN A 259 5.66 -19.73 7.00
CA ASN A 259 6.57 -20.48 7.87
C ASN A 259 7.35 -19.57 8.85
N VAL A 260 6.85 -18.37 9.11
CA VAL A 260 7.63 -17.26 9.64
C VAL A 260 7.21 -16.99 11.07
N THR A 261 8.16 -17.17 11.98
CA THR A 261 7.94 -16.93 13.42
C THR A 261 8.22 -15.46 13.71
N ILE A 262 7.32 -14.77 14.41
CA ILE A 262 7.50 -13.36 14.77
C ILE A 262 8.37 -13.26 16.03
N VAL A 263 9.34 -12.33 16.01
CA VAL A 263 10.36 -12.12 17.03
C VAL A 263 10.22 -10.71 17.60
N ASP A 264 10.18 -10.61 18.93
CA ASP A 264 10.06 -9.35 19.66
C ASP A 264 11.43 -8.72 19.99
N SER A 265 11.45 -7.41 20.19
CA SER A 265 12.65 -6.62 20.56
C SER A 265 13.37 -7.10 21.83
N SER A 266 12.63 -7.75 22.74
CA SER A 266 13.17 -8.30 23.98
C SER A 266 13.94 -9.61 23.82
N THR A 267 13.80 -10.30 22.68
CA THR A 267 14.42 -11.61 22.45
C THR A 267 15.92 -11.52 22.16
N GLU A 268 16.66 -12.58 22.48
CA GLU A 268 18.09 -12.66 22.16
C GLU A 268 18.35 -12.65 20.65
N GLU A 269 17.51 -13.31 19.85
CA GLU A 269 17.66 -13.34 18.39
C GLU A 269 17.58 -11.92 17.80
N PHE A 270 16.63 -11.10 18.24
CA PHE A 270 16.53 -9.70 17.80
C PHE A 270 17.73 -8.85 18.23
N ARG A 271 18.16 -9.02 19.49
CA ARG A 271 19.24 -8.19 20.07
C ARG A 271 20.59 -8.49 19.45
N TYR A 272 20.87 -9.76 19.16
CA TYR A 272 22.21 -10.22 18.80
C TYR A 272 22.33 -10.65 17.33
N GLN A 273 21.25 -11.15 16.71
CA GLN A 273 21.26 -11.76 15.36
C GLN A 273 20.46 -10.95 14.34
N ARG A 274 20.44 -9.62 14.49
CA ARG A 274 19.82 -8.66 13.59
C ARG A 274 20.88 -7.85 12.84
N ILE A 275 20.63 -7.61 11.56
CA ILE A 275 21.52 -6.81 10.69
C ILE A 275 20.96 -5.42 10.37
N GLU A 276 19.64 -5.21 10.51
CA GLU A 276 18.97 -3.95 10.21
C GLU A 276 18.91 -3.02 11.42
N HIS A 277 18.77 -1.71 11.18
CA HIS A 277 18.62 -0.67 12.20
C HIS A 277 17.27 -0.76 12.93
N GLU A 278 17.21 -0.32 14.19
CA GLU A 278 16.03 -0.55 15.06
C GLU A 278 14.80 0.25 14.63
N ARG A 279 15.04 1.40 13.99
CA ARG A 279 14.02 2.25 13.36
C ARG A 279 13.08 1.53 12.39
N TYR A 280 13.48 0.38 11.83
CA TYR A 280 12.63 -0.41 10.92
C TYR A 280 11.64 -1.33 11.65
N PHE A 281 11.76 -1.43 12.97
CA PHE A 281 10.90 -2.24 13.83
C PHE A 281 10.12 -1.38 14.82
N MET A 282 10.63 -0.21 15.23
CA MET A 282 9.98 0.59 16.26
C MET A 282 9.03 1.66 15.68
N PRO A 283 7.92 2.00 16.37
CA PRO A 283 7.42 1.38 17.61
C PRO A 283 6.43 0.22 17.37
N TYR A 284 6.02 -0.04 16.11
CA TYR A 284 4.93 -0.97 15.78
C TYR A 284 5.30 -2.13 14.86
N GLY A 285 6.50 -2.12 14.28
CA GLY A 285 7.02 -3.23 13.48
C GLY A 285 7.49 -4.40 14.35
N LYS A 286 7.50 -5.60 13.79
CA LYS A 286 8.06 -6.79 14.43
C LYS A 286 9.07 -7.44 13.51
N ALA A 287 10.04 -8.13 14.10
CA ALA A 287 10.99 -8.93 13.33
C ALA A 287 10.39 -10.30 13.01
N GLU A 288 10.90 -10.90 11.96
CA GLU A 288 10.64 -12.24 11.50
C GLU A 288 11.89 -13.09 11.72
N SER A 289 11.71 -14.31 12.23
CA SER A 289 12.76 -15.31 12.44
C SER A 289 13.05 -16.01 11.11
N CYS A 290 14.05 -15.49 10.41
CA CYS A 290 14.49 -16.01 9.13
C CYS A 290 15.41 -17.22 9.35
N HIS A 291 15.12 -18.34 8.68
CA HIS A 291 15.97 -19.52 8.72
C HIS A 291 17.05 -19.41 7.64
N LEU A 292 18.32 -19.64 7.99
CA LEU A 292 19.39 -19.67 6.99
C LEU A 292 19.31 -20.98 6.18
N VAL A 293 19.44 -22.13 6.85
CA VAL A 293 19.02 -23.42 6.30
C VAL A 293 17.52 -23.53 6.44
N SER A 294 16.83 -23.55 5.29
CA SER A 294 15.37 -23.49 5.26
C SER A 294 14.70 -24.64 6.03
N LYS A 295 13.56 -24.34 6.65
CA LYS A 295 12.73 -25.35 7.34
C LYS A 295 12.35 -26.51 6.41
N LYS A 296 12.13 -26.23 5.12
CA LYS A 296 11.88 -27.24 4.09
C LYS A 296 13.08 -28.18 3.95
N LYS A 297 14.29 -27.65 3.76
CA LYS A 297 15.51 -28.46 3.66
C LYS A 297 15.75 -29.29 4.93
N CYS A 298 15.55 -28.71 6.11
CA CYS A 298 15.64 -29.43 7.38
C CYS A 298 14.64 -30.58 7.51
N ASN A 299 13.46 -30.48 6.88
CA ASN A 299 12.43 -31.51 6.92
C ASN A 299 12.64 -32.59 5.86
N ASP A 300 12.97 -32.18 4.62
CA ASP A 300 13.18 -33.07 3.48
C ASP A 300 14.45 -33.92 3.70
N ASP A 301 15.47 -33.33 4.33
CA ASP A 301 16.76 -33.97 4.55
C ASP A 301 17.12 -34.01 6.04
N LYS A 302 16.19 -34.57 6.82
CA LYS A 302 16.26 -34.64 8.29
C LYS A 302 17.55 -35.23 8.83
N ARG A 303 18.16 -36.19 8.12
CA ARG A 303 19.37 -36.87 8.58
C ARG A 303 20.56 -35.93 8.66
N GLU A 304 20.72 -35.06 7.67
CA GLU A 304 21.86 -34.16 7.57
C GLU A 304 21.55 -32.78 8.18
N TYR A 305 20.37 -32.24 7.87
CA TYR A 305 20.01 -30.84 8.18
C TYR A 305 19.00 -30.70 9.32
N GLY A 306 18.40 -31.80 9.80
CA GLY A 306 17.36 -31.75 10.84
C GLY A 306 17.83 -31.09 12.15
N LYS A 307 19.13 -31.19 12.47
CA LYS A 307 19.73 -30.57 13.67
C LYS A 307 19.63 -29.04 13.67
N TYR A 308 19.64 -28.40 12.50
CA TYR A 308 19.57 -26.93 12.39
C TYR A 308 18.15 -26.37 12.50
N ASN A 309 17.12 -27.22 12.44
CA ASN A 309 15.73 -26.77 12.39
C ASN A 309 15.31 -25.99 13.65
N ARG A 310 15.90 -26.28 14.80
CA ARG A 310 15.62 -25.58 16.08
C ARG A 310 16.86 -24.90 16.65
N ASP A 311 17.94 -24.84 15.89
CA ASP A 311 19.19 -24.22 16.33
C ASP A 311 19.07 -22.70 16.22
N PRO A 312 19.27 -21.94 17.32
CA PRO A 312 19.23 -20.48 17.28
C PRO A 312 20.32 -19.88 16.38
N ASN A 313 21.44 -20.56 16.16
CA ASN A 313 22.51 -20.11 15.25
C ASN A 313 22.13 -20.31 13.77
N ASN A 314 21.00 -20.97 13.48
CA ASN A 314 20.43 -21.04 12.13
C ASN A 314 19.38 -19.94 11.90
N ARG A 315 19.48 -18.79 12.59
CA ARG A 315 18.49 -17.71 12.54
C ARG A 315 19.07 -16.32 12.35
N LEU A 316 18.31 -15.48 11.66
CA LEU A 316 18.44 -14.03 11.67
C LEU A 316 17.09 -13.39 12.00
N ALA A 317 17.11 -12.34 12.81
CA ALA A 317 15.95 -11.47 13.00
C ALA A 317 15.95 -10.39 11.92
N LEU A 318 15.01 -10.47 10.98
CA LEU A 318 14.88 -9.56 9.84
C LEU A 318 13.51 -8.88 9.82
N SER A 319 13.41 -7.68 9.26
CA SER A 319 12.12 -7.06 8.95
C SER A 319 11.42 -7.85 7.84
N ARG A 320 10.09 -7.70 7.72
CA ARG A 320 9.31 -8.33 6.64
C ARG A 320 9.91 -8.07 5.27
N GLU A 321 10.36 -6.83 5.03
CA GLU A 321 10.95 -6.42 3.75
C GLU A 321 12.30 -7.11 3.52
N MET A 322 13.24 -7.03 4.48
CA MET A 322 14.55 -7.68 4.32
C MET A 322 14.46 -9.20 4.22
N HIS A 323 13.55 -9.82 4.99
CA HIS A 323 13.28 -11.25 4.87
C HIS A 323 12.74 -11.58 3.47
N GLY A 324 11.82 -10.77 2.95
CA GLY A 324 11.31 -10.93 1.60
C GLY A 324 12.35 -10.73 0.50
N PHE A 325 13.32 -9.84 0.72
CA PHE A 325 14.47 -9.64 -0.17
C PHE A 325 15.43 -10.83 -0.18
N TYR A 326 15.52 -11.55 0.94
CA TYR A 326 16.49 -12.63 1.15
C TYR A 326 15.94 -14.03 0.81
N ASP A 327 14.64 -14.26 1.01
CA ASP A 327 13.96 -15.54 0.80
C ASP A 327 13.04 -15.56 -0.43
N SER A 328 13.10 -14.53 -1.28
CA SER A 328 12.23 -14.41 -2.46
C SER A 328 10.74 -14.40 -2.11
N LEU A 329 10.37 -13.90 -0.92
CA LEU A 329 8.96 -13.83 -0.51
C LEU A 329 8.25 -12.62 -1.12
N SER A 330 9.02 -11.59 -1.51
CA SER A 330 8.51 -10.35 -2.09
C SER A 330 8.77 -10.25 -3.59
N TYR A 331 9.62 -11.12 -4.15
CA TYR A 331 10.08 -11.07 -5.53
C TYR A 331 10.21 -12.47 -6.10
N GLN A 332 10.32 -12.58 -7.43
CA GLN A 332 10.46 -13.87 -8.12
C GLN A 332 11.75 -14.63 -7.72
N PHE A 333 12.77 -13.91 -7.26
CA PHE A 333 14.06 -14.43 -6.81
C PHE A 333 14.67 -13.46 -5.78
N PRO A 334 15.69 -13.86 -5.00
CA PRO A 334 16.17 -13.04 -3.90
C PRO A 334 17.00 -11.89 -4.47
N ILE A 335 16.94 -10.72 -3.87
CA ILE A 335 17.77 -9.56 -4.28
C ILE A 335 18.92 -9.29 -3.31
N VAL A 336 18.98 -10.05 -2.21
CA VAL A 336 20.04 -10.04 -1.21
C VAL A 336 20.61 -11.44 -1.03
N SER A 337 21.92 -11.52 -0.91
CA SER A 337 22.67 -12.72 -0.53
C SER A 337 23.69 -12.34 0.55
N MET A 338 24.02 -13.24 1.47
CA MET A 338 24.86 -12.92 2.63
C MET A 338 25.93 -13.97 2.84
N THR A 339 27.18 -13.56 3.08
CA THR A 339 28.29 -14.48 3.37
C THR A 339 28.94 -14.17 4.71
N PRO A 340 29.44 -15.19 5.45
CA PRO A 340 30.16 -14.95 6.68
C PRO A 340 31.58 -14.41 6.40
N GLY A 341 32.04 -13.51 7.26
CA GLY A 341 33.39 -12.95 7.27
C GLY A 341 34.24 -13.45 8.44
N ALA A 342 35.07 -12.57 9.00
CA ALA A 342 35.90 -12.92 10.14
C ALA A 342 35.04 -13.20 11.39
N VAL A 343 35.51 -14.14 12.21
CA VAL A 343 34.94 -14.45 13.53
C VAL A 343 35.91 -13.95 14.59
N GLU A 344 35.42 -13.23 15.58
CA GLU A 344 36.25 -12.80 16.70
C GLU A 344 36.82 -14.00 17.47
N LYS A 345 38.07 -13.88 17.93
CA LYS A 345 38.76 -14.96 18.66
C LYS A 345 38.17 -15.22 20.04
N ASN A 346 37.63 -14.17 20.66
CA ASN A 346 37.07 -14.22 22.02
C ASN A 346 35.61 -13.79 21.98
N GLN A 347 34.85 -14.22 22.97
CA GLN A 347 33.47 -13.77 23.14
C GLN A 347 33.46 -12.28 23.51
N SER A 348 32.70 -11.47 22.76
CA SER A 348 32.60 -10.03 22.94
C SER A 348 31.38 -9.62 23.76
N ILE A 349 30.26 -10.36 23.69
CA ILE A 349 29.01 -10.00 24.37
C ILE A 349 28.31 -11.25 24.91
N ASN A 350 28.10 -11.33 26.24
CA ASN A 350 27.23 -12.30 26.92
C ASN A 350 27.34 -13.74 26.38
N ASP A 351 28.55 -14.31 26.32
CA ASP A 351 28.85 -15.67 25.80
C ASP A 351 28.86 -15.86 24.28
N ARG A 352 28.72 -14.76 23.51
CA ARG A 352 28.61 -14.78 22.05
C ARG A 352 29.87 -14.23 21.40
N TYR A 353 30.17 -14.76 20.23
CA TYR A 353 31.22 -14.26 19.34
C TYR A 353 30.61 -13.34 18.30
N GLU A 354 31.30 -12.25 17.99
CA GLU A 354 30.97 -11.45 16.82
C GLU A 354 31.39 -12.19 15.54
N VAL A 355 30.49 -12.21 14.57
CA VAL A 355 30.70 -12.74 13.23
C VAL A 355 30.40 -11.64 12.23
N GLU A 356 31.38 -11.28 11.41
CA GLU A 356 31.17 -10.37 10.29
C GLU A 356 30.23 -11.00 9.26
N VAL A 357 29.35 -10.18 8.68
CA VAL A 357 28.41 -10.57 7.64
C VAL A 357 28.55 -9.62 6.47
N PHE A 358 28.87 -10.15 5.29
CA PHE A 358 28.87 -9.41 4.04
C PHE A 358 27.51 -9.52 3.38
N VAL A 359 26.81 -8.40 3.27
CA VAL A 359 25.50 -8.29 2.62
C VAL A 359 25.72 -7.84 1.19
N LYS A 360 25.47 -8.74 0.24
CA LYS A 360 25.59 -8.51 -1.21
C LYS A 360 24.22 -8.28 -1.81
N VAL A 361 24.09 -7.23 -2.64
CA VAL A 361 22.90 -6.98 -3.45
C VAL A 361 23.08 -7.51 -4.87
N LEU A 362 21.97 -7.83 -5.53
CA LEU A 362 21.96 -8.31 -6.90
C LEU A 362 22.56 -7.28 -7.88
N ASP A 363 22.12 -6.03 -7.81
CA ASP A 363 22.52 -4.96 -8.72
C ASP A 363 22.52 -3.57 -8.03
N ALA A 364 22.94 -2.55 -8.79
CA ALA A 364 23.05 -1.18 -8.29
C ALA A 364 21.70 -0.55 -7.89
N GLN A 365 20.57 -0.99 -8.46
CA GLN A 365 19.24 -0.45 -8.16
C GLN A 365 18.75 -0.90 -6.78
N CYS A 366 19.25 -2.03 -6.31
CA CYS A 366 18.90 -2.59 -5.00
C CYS A 366 19.64 -1.90 -3.83
N LYS A 367 20.74 -1.19 -4.11
CA LYS A 367 21.66 -0.64 -3.10
C LYS A 367 20.94 0.18 -2.03
N ASP A 368 20.28 1.26 -2.43
CA ASP A 368 19.67 2.20 -1.47
C ASP A 368 18.56 1.53 -0.66
N ARG A 369 17.83 0.60 -1.27
CA ARG A 369 16.74 -0.14 -0.61
C ARG A 369 17.25 -1.07 0.48
N VAL A 370 18.41 -1.70 0.30
CA VAL A 370 18.97 -2.70 1.22
C VAL A 370 19.93 -2.05 2.21
N PHE A 371 20.89 -1.27 1.71
CA PHE A 371 22.00 -0.75 2.50
C PHE A 371 21.59 0.35 3.47
N SER A 372 20.60 1.18 3.13
CA SER A 372 20.06 2.19 4.05
C SER A 372 19.43 1.57 5.30
N ARG A 373 19.16 0.26 5.27
CA ARG A 373 18.51 -0.47 6.36
C ARG A 373 19.48 -1.04 7.38
N LEU A 374 20.76 -1.22 7.03
CA LEU A 374 21.73 -1.85 7.90
C LEU A 374 21.93 -1.05 9.19
N LYS A 375 22.18 -1.75 10.28
CA LYS A 375 22.38 -1.17 11.61
C LYS A 375 23.67 -0.35 11.68
N GLU A 376 23.77 0.42 12.76
CA GLU A 376 24.98 1.17 13.11
C GLU A 376 26.20 0.24 13.16
N GLY A 377 27.34 0.73 12.65
CA GLY A 377 28.58 -0.05 12.50
C GLY A 377 28.70 -0.81 11.17
N ALA A 378 27.68 -0.80 10.31
CA ALA A 378 27.83 -1.28 8.94
C ALA A 378 28.76 -0.37 8.12
N THR A 379 29.64 -0.96 7.30
CA THR A 379 30.67 -0.26 6.52
C THR A 379 30.66 -0.68 5.06
N GLN A 380 31.04 0.22 4.16
CA GLN A 380 31.20 -0.11 2.74
C GLN A 380 32.46 -0.96 2.54
N THR A 381 32.39 -1.90 1.60
CA THR A 381 33.57 -2.64 1.14
C THR A 381 34.13 -2.01 -0.14
N ASN A 382 35.20 -2.58 -0.69
CA ASN A 382 35.72 -2.17 -2.00
C ASN A 382 34.78 -2.51 -3.15
N ASP A 383 33.85 -3.46 -2.95
CA ASP A 383 32.80 -3.78 -3.91
C ASP A 383 31.57 -2.89 -3.62
N PRO A 384 31.14 -2.05 -4.57
CA PRO A 384 29.99 -1.16 -4.37
C PRO A 384 28.66 -1.90 -4.21
N LEU A 385 28.59 -3.21 -4.47
CA LEU A 385 27.44 -4.08 -4.29
C LEU A 385 27.51 -4.90 -2.99
N VAL A 386 28.52 -4.66 -2.14
CA VAL A 386 28.69 -5.37 -0.87
C VAL A 386 28.94 -4.39 0.28
N MET A 387 28.12 -4.52 1.33
CA MET A 387 28.37 -3.89 2.62
C MET A 387 28.68 -4.92 3.70
N LYS A 388 29.49 -4.51 4.65
CA LYS A 388 29.86 -5.32 5.81
C LYS A 388 29.07 -4.87 7.03
N THR A 389 28.53 -5.82 7.78
CA THR A 389 27.90 -5.65 9.10
C THR A 389 28.34 -6.83 9.99
N PHE A 390 27.69 -7.04 11.13
CA PHE A 390 28.05 -8.09 12.08
C PHE A 390 26.84 -8.61 12.85
N VAL A 391 26.95 -9.80 13.41
CA VAL A 391 25.99 -10.39 14.37
C VAL A 391 26.74 -11.06 15.51
N HIS A 392 26.05 -11.35 16.61
CA HIS A 392 26.59 -12.04 17.77
C HIS A 392 25.89 -13.39 17.97
N VAL A 393 26.66 -14.48 17.89
CA VAL A 393 26.14 -15.86 17.95
C VAL A 393 26.91 -16.71 18.96
N LYS A 394 26.26 -17.74 19.51
CA LYS A 394 26.89 -18.63 20.50
C LYS A 394 27.80 -19.67 19.84
N ASP A 395 27.39 -20.16 18.67
CA ASP A 395 28.14 -21.12 17.86
C ASP A 395 28.40 -20.53 16.47
N PRO A 396 29.57 -19.88 16.27
CA PRO A 396 29.96 -19.31 14.99
C PRO A 396 30.14 -20.35 13.89
N GLU A 397 30.56 -21.57 14.23
CA GLU A 397 30.77 -22.62 13.23
C GLU A 397 29.44 -23.00 12.59
N THR A 398 28.43 -23.25 13.41
CA THR A 398 27.06 -23.54 12.94
C THR A 398 26.47 -22.35 12.20
N PHE A 399 26.57 -21.13 12.73
CA PHE A 399 26.05 -19.95 12.05
C PHE A 399 26.69 -19.74 10.67
N CYS A 400 28.03 -19.79 10.59
CA CYS A 400 28.75 -19.61 9.33
C CYS A 400 28.43 -20.72 8.32
N PHE A 401 28.28 -21.97 8.78
CA PHE A 401 27.83 -23.06 7.92
C PHE A 401 26.45 -22.78 7.34
N CYS A 402 25.48 -22.44 8.19
CA CYS A 402 24.12 -22.18 7.75
C CYS A 402 24.03 -20.96 6.82
N LEU A 403 24.81 -19.91 7.09
CA LEU A 403 24.86 -18.71 6.25
C LEU A 403 25.47 -19.02 4.86
N ARG A 404 26.56 -19.80 4.79
CA ARG A 404 27.14 -20.26 3.52
C ARG A 404 26.17 -21.11 2.71
N TRP A 405 25.46 -22.02 3.37
CA TRP A 405 24.45 -22.84 2.70
C TRP A 405 23.38 -21.96 2.02
N LYS A 406 22.90 -20.93 2.74
CA LYS A 406 21.89 -20.01 2.22
C LYS A 406 22.41 -19.14 1.08
N HIS A 407 23.67 -18.70 1.18
CA HIS A 407 24.35 -18.02 0.09
C HIS A 407 24.39 -18.86 -1.18
N GLU A 408 24.81 -20.13 -1.08
CA GLU A 408 24.88 -21.04 -2.22
C GLU A 408 23.50 -21.27 -2.86
N ASP A 409 22.44 -21.40 -2.05
CA ASP A 409 21.05 -21.51 -2.51
C ASP A 409 20.59 -20.25 -3.26
N ASN A 410 20.89 -19.06 -2.72
CA ASN A 410 20.53 -17.79 -3.36
C ASN A 410 21.36 -17.53 -4.64
N ASP A 411 22.66 -17.86 -4.65
CA ASP A 411 23.54 -17.70 -5.81
C ASP A 411 23.17 -18.66 -6.95
N ALA A 412 22.68 -19.86 -6.64
CA ALA A 412 22.10 -20.76 -7.64
C ALA A 412 20.83 -20.17 -8.27
N GLN A 413 19.97 -19.52 -7.48
CA GLN A 413 18.79 -18.82 -7.99
C GLN A 413 19.18 -17.62 -8.87
N TRP A 414 20.19 -16.84 -8.47
CA TRP A 414 20.71 -15.73 -9.28
C TRP A 414 21.27 -16.22 -10.63
N SER A 415 22.06 -17.29 -10.60
CA SER A 415 22.64 -17.88 -11.82
C SER A 415 21.54 -18.39 -12.77
N SER A 416 20.52 -19.05 -12.22
CA SER A 416 19.37 -19.51 -13.01
C SER A 416 18.62 -18.33 -13.63
N PHE A 417 18.36 -17.27 -12.88
CA PHE A 417 17.68 -16.07 -13.39
C PHE A 417 18.49 -15.38 -14.50
N LEU A 418 19.78 -15.12 -14.27
CA LEU A 418 20.64 -14.45 -15.25
C LEU A 418 20.82 -15.27 -16.53
N SER A 419 20.76 -16.61 -16.46
CA SER A 419 20.80 -17.47 -17.65
C SER A 419 19.52 -17.43 -18.50
N MET A 420 18.39 -17.01 -17.92
CA MET A 420 17.10 -16.90 -18.63
C MET A 420 16.89 -15.54 -19.29
N VAL A 421 17.67 -14.52 -18.90
CA VAL A 421 17.66 -13.20 -19.55
C VAL A 421 18.56 -13.30 -20.79
N PRO A 422 18.03 -13.15 -22.02
CA PRO A 422 18.89 -13.11 -23.21
C PRO A 422 19.88 -11.95 -23.04
N ALA A 423 21.15 -12.19 -23.38
CA ALA A 423 22.12 -11.11 -23.53
C ALA A 423 21.56 -10.13 -24.58
N VAL A 424 21.00 -9.02 -24.12
CA VAL A 424 20.64 -7.91 -25.00
C VAL A 424 21.94 -7.15 -25.23
N ASP A 425 22.53 -7.36 -26.40
CA ASP A 425 23.55 -6.48 -26.99
C ASP A 425 22.94 -5.11 -27.35
#